data_AF-A0AAV4DS40-F1
#
_entry.id   AF-A0AAV4DS40-F1
#
_cell.length_a   1.000
_cell.length_b   1.000
_cell.length_c   1.000
_cell.angle_alpha   90.00
_cell.angle_beta   90.00
_cell.angle_gamma   90.00
#
_symmetry.space_group_name_H-M   'P 1'
#
loop_
_entity.id
_entity.type
_entity.pdbx_description
1 polymer ?
#
loop_
_entity_poly.entity_id
_entity_poly.type
_entity_poly.pdbx_seq_one_letter_code
_entity_poly.pdbx_strand_id
1 'polypeptide(L)'
;MKNGIATGPDNIPVEIIKTLDNLGIDLTTKLLDKVRHVELFRMLEKLDIDGKDLRVIRILYWDQTASVRIEGEHSDLKLIKRGVRQGCVMSPDLFNLYSEIILRNLDGISGLKINGKNLNNLRYADDTVLIAESDEQLQKLLDTVVLGSERMGRSWNIKKTECMVISTKSSNPQVKSH
;
A
#
# COMPACT_ATOMS: atom_id res chain seq x y z
N MET A 1 3.52 16.42 -10.13
CA MET A 1 2.95 16.08 -11.46
C MET A 1 3.77 16.69 -12.59
N LYS A 2 4.02 15.93 -13.66
CA LYS A 2 4.43 16.47 -14.98
C LYS A 2 3.33 16.14 -15.99
N ASN A 3 2.88 17.12 -16.75
CA ASN A 3 1.82 16.96 -17.77
C ASN A 3 0.49 16.36 -17.24
N GLY A 4 0.12 16.64 -15.99
CA GLY A 4 -1.12 16.12 -15.39
C GLY A 4 -1.07 14.65 -15.00
N ILE A 5 0.14 14.08 -14.87
CA ILE A 5 0.37 12.71 -14.42
C ILE A 5 1.17 12.76 -13.10
N ALA A 6 0.74 12.01 -12.09
CA ALA A 6 1.46 11.80 -10.84
C ALA A 6 2.68 10.96 -11.18
N THR A 7 3.84 11.34 -10.65
CA THR A 7 5.08 10.68 -10.99
C THR A 7 5.60 9.97 -9.76
N GLY A 8 5.90 8.68 -9.88
CA GLY A 8 6.58 7.92 -8.84
C GLY A 8 8.03 8.37 -8.63
N PRO A 9 8.73 7.73 -7.68
CA PRO A 9 10.19 7.80 -7.63
C PRO A 9 10.74 7.43 -9.02
N ASP A 10 11.76 8.16 -9.47
CA ASP A 10 12.35 8.10 -10.82
C ASP A 10 11.53 8.74 -11.96
N ASN A 11 10.56 9.60 -11.64
CA ASN A 11 9.80 10.35 -12.64
C ASN A 11 8.97 9.45 -13.58
N ILE A 12 8.67 8.22 -13.13
CA ILE A 12 7.86 7.25 -13.86
C ILE A 12 6.38 7.61 -13.71
N PRO A 13 5.63 7.77 -14.82
CA PRO A 13 4.22 8.14 -14.78
C PRO A 13 3.38 7.06 -14.08
N VAL A 14 2.58 7.50 -13.11
CA VAL A 14 1.50 6.76 -12.48
C VAL A 14 0.24 7.09 -13.24
N GLU A 15 -0.47 6.08 -13.74
CA GLU A 15 -1.59 6.30 -14.65
C GLU A 15 -2.67 7.17 -13.98
N ILE A 16 -2.91 8.36 -14.54
CA ILE A 16 -3.95 9.28 -14.08
C ILE A 16 -5.16 9.24 -14.99
N ILE A 17 -6.25 8.75 -14.41
CA ILE A 17 -7.58 8.82 -14.97
C ILE A 17 -8.21 10.14 -14.52
N LYS A 18 -7.99 11.20 -15.31
CA LYS A 18 -8.63 12.52 -15.13
C LYS A 18 -10.07 12.49 -15.66
N THR A 19 -11.03 12.75 -14.78
CA THR A 19 -12.38 13.22 -15.14
C THR A 19 -12.59 14.58 -14.50
N LEU A 20 -13.08 15.55 -15.28
CA LEU A 20 -13.00 16.99 -14.99
C LEU A 20 -13.90 17.43 -13.82
N ASP A 21 -13.32 18.29 -12.99
CA ASP A 21 -13.90 19.27 -12.05
C ASP A 21 -14.46 18.83 -10.67
N ASN A 22 -13.68 19.24 -9.63
CA ASN A 22 -14.06 19.83 -8.33
C ASN A 22 -14.76 19.01 -7.22
N LEU A 23 -14.33 17.78 -6.92
CA LEU A 23 -14.61 17.21 -5.60
C LEU A 23 -13.40 16.57 -4.89
N GLY A 24 -12.39 16.12 -5.64
CA GLY A 24 -11.16 15.58 -5.09
C GLY A 24 -10.47 14.64 -6.08
N ILE A 25 -9.18 14.40 -5.83
CA ILE A 25 -8.32 13.52 -6.61
C ILE A 25 -8.03 12.31 -5.74
N ASP A 26 -8.28 11.12 -6.28
CA ASP A 26 -8.07 9.87 -5.60
C ASP A 26 -6.98 9.04 -6.29
N LEU A 27 -6.13 8.38 -5.52
CA LEU A 27 -5.12 7.45 -6.01
C LEU A 27 -5.31 6.12 -5.31
N THR A 28 -5.90 5.16 -6.02
CA THR A 28 -6.00 3.79 -5.55
C THR A 28 -4.70 3.07 -5.84
N THR A 29 -4.01 2.69 -4.77
CA THR A 29 -2.70 2.10 -4.90
C THR A 29 -2.65 0.74 -4.21
N LYS A 30 -2.30 -0.30 -4.96
CA LYS A 30 -1.83 -1.58 -4.39
C LYS A 30 -0.39 -1.42 -3.91
N LEU A 31 -0.22 -0.61 -2.86
CA LEU A 31 1.08 -0.21 -2.29
C LEU A 31 1.83 -1.37 -1.66
N LEU A 32 1.10 -2.43 -1.33
CA LEU A 32 1.52 -3.39 -0.34
C LEU A 32 1.59 -4.80 -0.92
N ASP A 33 2.40 -4.98 -1.96
CA ASP A 33 2.56 -6.30 -2.58
C ASP A 33 3.18 -7.42 -1.69
N LYS A 34 4.27 -7.23 -0.92
CA LYS A 34 4.81 -8.26 0.02
C LYS A 34 5.50 -7.73 1.30
N VAL A 35 5.02 -8.12 2.48
CA VAL A 35 5.64 -7.86 3.81
C VAL A 35 7.02 -8.52 3.90
N ARG A 36 8.09 -7.78 4.23
CA ARG A 36 9.40 -8.40 4.48
C ARG A 36 9.49 -8.89 5.91
N HIS A 37 9.82 -10.16 6.12
CA HIS A 37 9.86 -10.75 7.46
C HIS A 37 10.87 -10.02 8.38
N VAL A 38 12.05 -9.67 7.85
CA VAL A 38 13.06 -8.92 8.61
C VAL A 38 12.51 -7.59 9.15
N GLU A 39 11.80 -6.83 8.32
CA GLU A 39 11.24 -5.55 8.78
C GLU A 39 10.03 -5.75 9.69
N LEU A 40 9.17 -6.73 9.40
CA LEU A 40 8.05 -7.08 10.28
C LEU A 40 8.53 -7.36 11.70
N PHE A 41 9.58 -8.19 11.86
CA PHE A 41 10.10 -8.50 13.19
C PHE A 41 10.78 -7.31 13.86
N ARG A 42 11.52 -6.48 13.12
CA ARG A 42 12.07 -5.22 13.66
C ARG A 42 10.96 -4.29 14.16
N MET A 43 9.81 -4.26 13.50
CA MET A 43 8.66 -3.45 13.93
C MET A 43 8.03 -4.00 15.20
N LEU A 44 7.80 -5.32 15.26
CA LEU A 44 7.23 -5.96 16.44
C LEU A 44 8.13 -5.76 17.67
N GLU A 45 9.45 -5.78 17.49
CA GLU A 45 10.42 -5.42 18.54
C GLU A 45 10.28 -3.96 18.98
N LYS A 46 10.15 -3.02 18.03
CA LYS A 46 9.97 -1.59 18.34
C LYS A 46 8.64 -1.27 19.04
N LEU A 47 7.64 -2.11 18.85
CA LEU A 47 6.34 -1.99 19.49
C LEU A 47 6.29 -2.62 20.89
N ASP A 48 7.43 -3.12 21.37
CA ASP A 48 7.58 -3.72 22.71
C ASP A 48 6.62 -4.91 22.93
N ILE A 49 6.41 -5.71 21.87
CA ILE A 49 5.67 -6.98 21.99
C ILE A 49 6.45 -7.93 22.90
N ASP A 50 5.74 -8.60 23.82
CA ASP A 50 6.34 -9.54 24.76
C ASP A 50 7.22 -10.57 24.04
N GLY A 51 8.38 -10.87 24.63
CA GLY A 51 9.38 -11.74 24.00
C GLY A 51 8.88 -13.16 23.75
N LYS A 52 7.89 -13.66 24.50
CA LYS A 52 7.27 -14.97 24.24
C LYS A 52 6.37 -14.91 23.02
N ASP A 53 5.53 -13.88 22.90
CA ASP A 53 4.65 -13.68 21.74
C ASP A 53 5.47 -13.47 20.46
N LEU A 54 6.48 -12.61 20.51
CA LEU A 54 7.40 -12.40 19.40
C LEU A 54 8.08 -13.70 18.96
N ARG A 55 8.44 -14.57 19.90
CA ARG A 55 9.04 -15.88 19.60
C ARG A 55 8.05 -16.79 18.89
N VAL A 56 6.80 -16.85 19.32
CA VAL A 56 5.75 -17.64 18.65
C VAL A 56 5.57 -17.16 17.22
N ILE A 57 5.49 -15.84 17.01
CA ILE A 57 5.37 -15.25 15.66
C ILE A 57 6.61 -15.59 14.83
N ARG A 58 7.83 -15.52 15.38
CA ARG A 58 9.05 -15.92 14.67
C ARG A 58 9.01 -17.37 14.22
N ILE A 59 8.61 -18.28 15.09
CA ILE A 59 8.48 -19.71 14.76
C ILE A 59 7.46 -19.91 13.65
N LEU A 60 6.34 -19.18 13.67
CA LEU A 60 5.32 -19.28 12.62
C LEU A 60 5.87 -18.95 11.22
N TYR A 61 6.85 -18.06 11.12
CA TYR A 61 7.46 -17.61 9.86
C TYR A 61 8.87 -18.18 9.59
N TRP A 62 9.41 -18.99 10.50
CA TRP A 62 10.74 -19.56 10.37
C TRP A 62 10.78 -20.64 9.29
N ASP A 63 11.77 -20.55 8.40
CA ASP A 63 12.09 -21.54 7.35
C ASP A 63 10.87 -22.04 6.53
N GLN A 64 9.89 -21.15 6.31
CA GLN A 64 8.70 -21.49 5.55
C GLN A 64 9.04 -21.78 4.10
N THR A 65 8.59 -22.92 3.57
CA THR A 65 8.73 -23.26 2.15
C THR A 65 7.37 -23.39 1.48
N ALA A 66 7.33 -23.13 0.18
CA ALA A 66 6.15 -23.38 -0.66
C ALA A 66 6.56 -23.91 -2.03
N SER A 67 5.71 -24.77 -2.60
CA SER A 67 5.74 -25.19 -4.00
C SER A 67 4.44 -24.79 -4.69
N VAL A 68 4.52 -24.58 -6.00
CA VAL A 68 3.36 -24.32 -6.84
C VAL A 68 2.88 -25.66 -7.40
N ARG A 69 1.58 -25.93 -7.32
CA ARG A 69 0.97 -27.14 -7.91
C ARG A 69 0.20 -26.77 -9.18
N ILE A 70 0.51 -27.42 -10.31
CA ILE A 70 -0.18 -27.23 -11.59
C ILE A 70 -0.49 -28.62 -12.16
N GLU A 71 -1.76 -28.88 -12.47
CA GLU A 71 -2.22 -30.14 -13.09
C GLU A 71 -1.76 -31.43 -12.37
N GLY A 72 -1.54 -31.35 -11.05
CA GLY A 72 -1.10 -32.48 -10.24
C GLY A 72 0.40 -32.50 -9.95
N GLU A 73 1.21 -31.82 -10.77
CA GLU A 73 2.65 -31.69 -10.62
C GLU A 73 3.03 -30.57 -9.65
N HIS A 74 4.14 -30.74 -8.93
CA HIS A 74 4.67 -29.75 -7.99
C HIS A 74 5.97 -29.15 -8.48
N SER A 75 6.13 -27.84 -8.33
CA SER A 75 7.43 -27.18 -8.50
C SER A 75 8.39 -27.54 -7.36
N ASP A 76 9.66 -27.21 -7.54
CA ASP A 76 10.64 -27.22 -6.45
C ASP A 76 10.15 -26.38 -5.26
N LEU A 77 10.54 -26.81 -4.06
CA LEU A 77 10.32 -26.08 -2.82
C LEU A 77 11.13 -24.78 -2.85
N LYS A 78 10.43 -23.65 -2.63
CA LYS A 78 11.05 -22.33 -2.52
C LYS A 78 10.86 -21.78 -1.12
N LEU A 79 11.95 -21.27 -0.55
CA LEU A 79 11.94 -20.57 0.73
C LEU A 79 11.16 -19.24 0.62
N ILE A 80 10.19 -19.06 1.51
CA ILE A 80 9.38 -17.86 1.64
C ILE A 80 10.11 -16.88 2.55
N LYS A 81 10.56 -15.76 1.98
CA LYS A 81 11.23 -14.67 2.72
C LYS A 81 10.37 -13.41 2.86
N ARG A 82 9.16 -13.43 2.29
CA ARG A 82 8.27 -12.27 2.19
C ARG A 82 6.81 -12.70 2.02
N GLY A 83 5.90 -11.84 2.44
CA GLY A 83 4.47 -12.08 2.49
C GLY A 83 4.00 -12.50 3.89
N VAL A 84 2.70 -12.44 4.10
CA VAL A 84 2.04 -13.02 5.27
C VAL A 84 1.57 -14.44 4.95
N ARG A 85 1.39 -15.28 5.96
CA ARG A 85 0.97 -16.67 5.77
C ARG A 85 -0.51 -16.72 5.38
N GLN A 86 -0.85 -17.22 4.20
CA GLN A 86 -2.25 -17.37 3.80
C GLN A 86 -2.98 -18.38 4.70
N GLY A 87 -4.23 -18.08 5.05
CA GLY A 87 -5.04 -18.90 5.96
C GLY A 87 -4.68 -18.80 7.45
N CYS A 88 -3.67 -18.01 7.82
CA CYS A 88 -3.35 -17.76 9.23
C CYS A 88 -4.22 -16.63 9.78
N VAL A 89 -4.83 -16.85 10.94
CA VAL A 89 -5.70 -15.87 11.62
C VAL A 89 -4.96 -14.57 11.96
N MET A 90 -3.66 -14.63 12.26
CA MET A 90 -2.86 -13.46 12.61
C MET A 90 -2.32 -12.68 11.41
N SER A 91 -2.37 -13.25 10.20
CA SER A 91 -1.78 -12.62 9.03
C SER A 91 -2.42 -11.27 8.66
N PRO A 92 -3.76 -11.10 8.74
CA PRO A 92 -4.40 -9.80 8.55
C PRO A 92 -3.89 -8.74 9.55
N ASP A 93 -3.75 -9.09 10.83
CA ASP A 93 -3.27 -8.15 11.85
C ASP A 93 -1.83 -7.71 11.61
N LEU A 94 -0.95 -8.67 11.30
CA LEU A 94 0.45 -8.39 10.97
C LEU A 94 0.59 -7.54 9.70
N PHE A 95 -0.28 -7.78 8.71
CA PHE A 95 -0.35 -6.94 7.52
C PHE A 95 -0.81 -5.51 7.86
N ASN A 96 -1.91 -5.37 8.60
CA ASN A 96 -2.45 -4.07 8.99
C ASN A 96 -1.44 -3.25 9.78
N LEU A 97 -0.76 -3.89 10.75
CA LEU A 97 0.30 -3.26 11.53
C LEU A 97 1.47 -2.80 10.66
N TYR A 98 1.85 -3.62 9.68
CA TYR A 98 2.91 -3.29 8.74
C TYR A 98 2.57 -2.05 7.91
N SER A 99 1.34 -2.02 7.39
CA SER A 99 0.79 -0.92 6.58
C SER A 99 0.65 0.36 7.39
N GLU A 100 0.18 0.24 8.63
CA GLU A 100 -0.02 1.36 9.55
C GLU A 100 1.27 2.16 9.77
N ILE A 101 2.41 1.49 9.97
CA ILE A 101 3.70 2.19 10.18
C ILE A 101 4.14 2.98 8.94
N ILE A 102 3.81 2.49 7.73
CA ILE A 102 4.11 3.22 6.49
C ILE A 102 3.18 4.44 6.38
N LEU A 103 1.89 4.23 6.62
CA LEU A 103 0.85 5.21 6.37
C LEU A 103 0.69 6.25 7.48
N ARG A 104 1.21 5.99 8.70
CA ARG A 104 1.35 7.00 9.77
C ARG A 104 2.18 8.21 9.35
N ASN A 105 3.07 8.05 8.37
CA ASN A 105 3.83 9.18 7.83
C ASN A 105 2.92 10.20 7.13
N LEU A 106 1.68 9.84 6.81
CA LEU A 106 0.67 10.74 6.24
C LEU A 106 0.01 11.64 7.28
N ASP A 107 0.21 11.36 8.58
CA ASP A 107 -0.35 12.18 9.64
C ASP A 107 0.18 13.61 9.54
N GLY A 108 -0.74 14.59 9.56
CA GLY A 108 -0.41 16.01 9.37
C GLY A 108 -0.30 16.47 7.92
N ILE A 109 -0.44 15.59 6.92
CA ILE A 109 -0.55 15.99 5.51
C ILE A 109 -2.02 16.22 5.15
N SER A 110 -2.34 17.39 4.61
CA SER A 110 -3.69 17.72 4.17
C SER A 110 -4.11 16.87 2.96
N GLY A 111 -5.30 16.29 3.05
CA GLY A 111 -6.05 15.68 1.96
C GLY A 111 -7.41 16.38 1.81
N LEU A 112 -8.47 15.62 1.55
CA LEU A 112 -9.84 16.12 1.39
C LEU A 112 -10.46 16.52 2.74
N LYS A 113 -11.02 17.74 2.83
CA LYS A 113 -11.75 18.17 4.02
C LYS A 113 -13.22 17.81 3.94
N ILE A 114 -13.67 16.90 4.81
CA ILE A 114 -15.08 16.51 4.96
C ILE A 114 -15.56 16.91 6.35
N ASN A 115 -16.53 17.82 6.44
CA ASN A 115 -17.11 18.29 7.71
C ASN A 115 -16.04 18.75 8.74
N GLY A 116 -15.00 19.43 8.27
CA GLY A 116 -13.89 19.91 9.10
C GLY A 116 -12.84 18.85 9.47
N LYS A 117 -13.00 17.60 9.05
CA LYS A 117 -12.02 16.53 9.24
C LYS A 117 -11.19 16.34 7.98
N ASN A 118 -9.90 16.06 8.17
CA ASN A 118 -8.97 15.75 7.09
C ASN A 118 -9.02 14.27 6.75
N LEU A 119 -9.35 13.94 5.50
CA LEU A 119 -9.32 12.60 4.95
C LEU A 119 -8.29 12.55 3.83
N ASN A 120 -7.12 12.00 4.13
CA ASN A 120 -6.03 11.89 3.16
C ASN A 120 -5.77 10.46 2.70
N ASN A 121 -6.37 9.46 3.36
CA ASN A 121 -6.34 8.08 2.94
C ASN A 121 -7.56 7.28 3.43
N LEU A 122 -7.97 6.29 2.64
CA LEU A 122 -8.91 5.22 3.00
C LEU A 122 -8.20 3.89 2.82
N ARG A 123 -8.53 2.90 3.66
CA ARG A 123 -7.86 1.60 3.68
C ARG A 123 -8.88 0.50 3.81
N TYR A 124 -8.74 -0.53 3.01
CA TYR A 124 -9.53 -1.74 3.11
C TYR A 124 -8.68 -2.94 2.75
N ALA A 125 -8.41 -3.82 3.72
CA ALA A 125 -7.49 -4.94 3.56
C ALA A 125 -6.15 -4.48 2.95
N ASP A 126 -5.77 -5.02 1.78
CA ASP A 126 -4.55 -4.69 1.05
C ASP A 126 -4.66 -3.48 0.12
N ASP A 127 -5.87 -2.95 -0.08
CA ASP A 127 -6.11 -1.76 -0.88
C ASP A 127 -6.00 -0.49 -0.03
N THR A 128 -5.27 0.49 -0.55
CA THR A 128 -5.14 1.82 0.05
C THR A 128 -5.39 2.88 -1.01
N VAL A 129 -6.15 3.87 -0.62
CA VAL A 129 -6.72 4.92 -1.46
C VAL A 129 -6.24 6.24 -0.88
N LEU A 130 -5.45 7.03 -1.62
CA LEU A 130 -4.94 8.34 -1.17
C LEU A 130 -5.80 9.44 -1.75
N ILE A 131 -6.26 10.36 -0.91
CA ILE A 131 -7.27 11.35 -1.30
C ILE A 131 -6.72 12.77 -1.06
N ALA A 132 -6.83 13.64 -2.06
CA ALA A 132 -6.35 15.02 -2.00
C ALA A 132 -7.29 16.00 -2.71
N GLU A 133 -7.18 17.28 -2.41
CA GLU A 133 -7.93 18.35 -3.11
C GLU A 133 -7.16 18.90 -4.32
N SER A 134 -5.85 18.68 -4.39
CA SER A 134 -5.00 19.14 -5.49
C SER A 134 -3.96 18.12 -5.95
N ASP A 135 -3.48 18.32 -7.18
CA ASP A 135 -2.44 17.51 -7.83
C ASP A 135 -1.13 17.51 -6.99
N GLU A 136 -0.78 18.65 -6.39
CA GLU A 136 0.41 18.83 -5.56
C GLU A 136 0.28 18.11 -4.21
N GLN A 137 -0.89 18.18 -3.57
CA GLN A 137 -1.16 17.47 -2.33
C GLN A 137 -1.11 15.95 -2.55
N LEU A 138 -1.70 15.48 -3.65
CA LEU A 138 -1.66 14.06 -3.98
C LEU A 138 -0.22 13.58 -4.18
N GLN A 139 0.59 14.35 -4.92
CA GLN A 139 2.00 14.03 -5.12
C GLN A 139 2.74 13.96 -3.78
N LYS A 140 2.48 14.89 -2.85
CA LYS A 140 3.09 14.87 -1.51
C LYS A 140 2.70 13.64 -0.70
N LEU A 141 1.42 13.24 -0.74
CA LEU A 141 0.95 12.00 -0.09
C LEU A 141 1.65 10.78 -0.69
N LEU A 142 1.70 10.71 -2.02
CA LEU A 142 2.35 9.64 -2.76
C LEU A 142 3.83 9.51 -2.40
N ASP A 143 4.58 10.61 -2.50
CA ASP A 143 6.02 10.65 -2.18
C ASP A 143 6.28 10.19 -0.74
N THR A 144 5.40 10.57 0.18
CA THR A 144 5.49 10.17 1.59
C THR A 144 5.30 8.66 1.77
N VAL A 145 4.30 8.08 1.10
CA VAL A 145 4.08 6.63 1.13
C VAL A 145 5.24 5.87 0.49
N VAL A 146 5.74 6.37 -0.65
CA VAL A 146 6.88 5.78 -1.36
C VAL A 146 8.10 5.74 -0.45
N LEU A 147 8.50 6.89 0.11
CA LEU A 147 9.65 6.99 1.00
C LEU A 147 9.47 6.11 2.25
N GLY A 148 8.26 6.06 2.81
CA GLY A 148 7.92 5.14 3.90
C GLY A 148 8.12 3.68 3.51
N SER A 149 7.67 3.30 2.31
CA SER A 149 7.74 1.94 1.79
C SER A 149 9.18 1.50 1.48
N GLU A 150 9.99 2.40 0.94
CA GLU A 150 11.41 2.18 0.65
C GLU A 150 12.24 1.95 1.92
N ARG A 151 11.94 2.68 3.01
CA ARG A 151 12.56 2.42 4.32
C ARG A 151 12.25 1.02 4.86
N MET A 152 11.07 0.52 4.52
CA MET A 152 10.65 -0.86 4.79
C MET A 152 11.16 -1.84 3.73
N GLY A 153 12.09 -1.37 2.87
CA GLY A 153 12.70 -1.96 1.68
C GLY A 153 11.73 -2.73 0.79
N ARG A 154 10.59 -2.09 0.55
CA ARG A 154 9.68 -2.43 -0.52
C ARG A 154 10.11 -1.64 -1.76
N SER A 155 10.24 -2.34 -2.89
CA SER A 155 10.23 -1.71 -4.21
C SER A 155 8.79 -1.36 -4.55
N TRP A 156 8.53 -0.10 -4.86
CA TRP A 156 7.20 0.37 -5.23
C TRP A 156 6.77 -0.24 -6.58
N ASN A 157 5.55 -0.79 -6.67
CA ASN A 157 5.04 -1.41 -7.91
C ASN A 157 4.11 -0.46 -8.65
N ILE A 158 4.71 0.40 -9.47
CA ILE A 158 4.03 1.45 -10.23
C ILE A 158 2.95 0.88 -11.15
N LYS A 159 3.17 -0.32 -11.71
CA LYS A 159 2.25 -0.97 -12.65
C LYS A 159 0.92 -1.43 -12.06
N LYS A 160 0.76 -1.40 -10.73
CA LYS A 160 -0.50 -1.75 -10.06
C LYS A 160 -1.16 -0.54 -9.39
N THR A 161 -0.67 0.67 -9.67
CA THR A 161 -1.15 1.90 -9.08
C THR A 161 -2.04 2.62 -10.08
N GLU A 162 -3.27 2.92 -9.67
CA GLU A 162 -4.28 3.57 -10.51
C GLU A 162 -4.72 4.88 -9.85
N CYS A 163 -4.68 5.99 -10.58
CA CYS A 163 -5.21 7.27 -10.10
C CYS A 163 -6.55 7.56 -10.76
N MET A 164 -7.54 7.99 -9.99
CA MET A 164 -8.89 8.30 -10.44
C MET A 164 -9.36 9.65 -9.91
N VAL A 165 -9.93 10.49 -10.77
CA VAL A 165 -10.56 11.76 -10.36
C VAL A 165 -12.07 11.59 -10.29
N ILE A 166 -12.67 11.97 -9.16
CA ILE A 166 -14.12 11.86 -8.90
C ILE A 166 -14.77 13.25 -8.96
N SER A 167 -15.86 13.37 -9.73
CA SER A 167 -16.65 14.60 -9.89
C SER A 167 -18.15 14.33 -9.71
N THR A 168 -18.90 15.32 -9.23
CA THR A 168 -20.37 15.24 -9.01
C THR A 168 -21.20 15.75 -10.19
N LYS A 169 -20.58 16.22 -11.28
CA LYS A 169 -21.34 16.50 -12.51
C LYS A 169 -21.49 15.22 -13.32
N SER A 170 -22.69 15.01 -13.85
CA SER A 170 -23.13 13.84 -14.61
C SER A 170 -22.29 13.62 -15.88
N SER A 171 -21.13 13.02 -15.73
CA SER A 171 -20.41 12.30 -16.77
C SER A 171 -19.88 11.00 -16.17
N ASN A 172 -20.05 9.91 -16.91
CA ASN A 172 -19.70 8.56 -16.44
C ASN A 172 -18.23 8.52 -15.99
N PRO A 173 -17.91 7.92 -14.83
CA PRO A 173 -16.53 7.64 -14.47
C PRO A 173 -15.93 6.74 -15.56
N GLN A 174 -14.82 7.17 -16.17
CA GLN A 174 -14.14 6.39 -17.21
C GLN A 174 -12.90 5.75 -16.63
N VAL A 175 -12.93 4.43 -16.38
CA VAL A 175 -11.72 3.67 -16.07
C VAL A 175 -11.03 3.33 -17.38
N LYS A 176 -9.76 3.74 -17.58
CA LYS A 176 -8.95 3.25 -18.70
C LYS A 176 -7.98 2.20 -18.19
N SER A 177 -8.02 1.03 -18.80
CA SER A 177 -7.06 -0.06 -18.60
C SER A 177 -6.25 -0.23 -19.89
N HIS A 178 -4.92 -0.30 -19.77
CA HIS A 178 -4.06 -0.80 -20.83
C HIS A 178 -3.39 -2.12 -20.42
#